data_AF-A0A8C6Q574-F1
#
_entry.id   AF-A0A8C6Q574-F1
#
_cell.length_a   1.000
_cell.length_b   1.000
_cell.length_c   1.000
_cell.angle_alpha   90.00
_cell.angle_beta   90.00
_cell.angle_gamma   90.00
#
_symmetry.space_group_name_H-M   'P 1'
#
loop_
_entity.id
_entity.type
_entity.pdbx_description
1 polymer ?
#
loop_
_entity_poly.entity_id
_entity_poly.type
_entity_poly.pdbx_seq_one_letter_code
_entity_poly.pdbx_strand_id
1 'polypeptide(L)'
;LEMECLALIKVFLTDVFNVDSSSKSLILEFSGHSNRKYARLRHKFTSMDSVTVCTQLYFPPKCSGISTIFSYSIPSYINEFQLRANLERGKPVRLALLIHGNHGSYVEAFKHDESWHSVCVSWSQDGGHWALYANGDQVFVGEGLNSNDSIGPDGLFIIGQEQDSFGGSFKSAESLCGSITELHIWNRVLNFSEIRTMEKQCSPFSSGLVFKWTNIHTLSNLLVTCRLPSSLKNLQKPSCNWETSGLLKVLVNVL
;
A
#
# COMPACT_ATOMS: atom_id res chain seq x y z
N LEU A 1 15.99 2.89 16.63
CA LEU A 1 14.94 3.40 17.53
C LEU A 1 13.62 2.87 17.02
N GLU A 2 13.16 1.76 17.59
CA GLU A 2 11.82 1.22 17.36
C GLU A 2 10.86 2.01 18.24
N MET A 3 9.88 2.66 17.63
CA MET A 3 8.88 3.43 18.35
C MET A 3 7.49 2.98 17.88
N GLU A 4 6.55 2.88 18.81
CA GLU A 4 5.14 2.80 18.44
C GLU A 4 4.77 4.04 17.63
N CYS A 5 3.94 3.88 16.61
CA CYS A 5 3.57 4.99 15.73
C CYS A 5 2.99 6.18 16.51
N LEU A 6 2.22 5.95 17.57
CA LEU A 6 1.70 7.00 18.47
C LEU A 6 2.81 7.80 19.17
N ALA A 7 3.94 7.16 19.50
CA ALA A 7 5.09 7.83 20.11
C ALA A 7 5.84 8.69 19.08
N LEU A 8 5.95 8.24 17.82
CA LEU A 8 6.45 9.09 16.73
C LEU A 8 5.56 10.32 16.53
N ILE A 9 4.23 10.15 16.54
CA ILE A 9 3.27 11.28 16.46
C ILE A 9 3.53 12.30 17.57
N LYS A 10 3.74 11.86 18.83
CA LYS A 10 4.02 12.78 19.94
C LYS A 10 5.34 13.53 19.77
N VAL A 11 6.40 12.87 19.30
CA VAL A 11 7.69 13.54 19.03
C VAL A 11 7.52 14.61 17.95
N PHE A 12 6.81 14.32 16.86
CA PHE A 12 6.53 15.31 15.80
C PHE A 12 5.63 16.47 16.28
N LEU A 13 4.76 16.26 17.28
CA LEU A 13 3.88 17.30 17.83
C LEU A 13 4.58 18.19 18.87
N THR A 14 5.66 17.74 19.51
CA THR A 14 6.42 18.55 20.48
C THR A 14 7.46 19.45 19.82
N ASP A 15 7.99 19.07 18.66
CA ASP A 15 8.93 19.88 17.87
C ASP A 15 8.19 20.90 16.96
N VAL A 16 7.31 21.71 17.57
CA VAL A 16 6.81 22.92 16.92
C VAL A 16 7.96 23.92 16.92
N PHE A 17 8.28 24.41 15.72
CA PHE A 17 9.38 25.31 15.36
C PHE A 17 10.71 24.59 15.02
N ASN A 18 10.91 24.42 13.70
CA ASN A 18 12.18 24.20 13.00
C ASN A 18 12.61 22.75 12.64
N VAL A 19 11.70 21.92 12.14
CA VAL A 19 12.07 20.73 11.35
C VAL A 19 11.75 20.99 9.88
N ASP A 20 12.80 21.03 9.07
CA ASP A 20 12.76 21.04 7.61
C ASP A 20 11.78 19.95 7.12
N SER A 21 10.76 20.37 6.36
CA SER A 21 9.61 19.58 5.93
C SER A 21 9.95 18.58 4.82
N SER A 22 11.05 17.85 4.97
CA SER A 22 11.34 16.66 4.16
C SER A 22 10.35 15.57 4.60
N SER A 23 9.29 15.42 3.81
CA SER A 23 8.24 14.41 3.91
C SER A 23 8.81 13.01 3.76
N LYS A 24 9.49 12.50 4.80
CA LYS A 24 10.06 11.15 4.77
C LYS A 24 8.95 10.13 4.81
N SER A 25 8.88 9.28 3.79
CA SER A 25 7.85 8.27 3.73
C SER A 25 8.02 7.21 4.83
N LEU A 26 6.93 6.91 5.53
CA LEU A 26 6.93 6.04 6.69
C LEU A 26 6.67 4.59 6.30
N ILE A 27 7.47 3.67 6.84
CA ILE A 27 7.28 2.23 6.68
C ILE A 27 6.42 1.72 7.82
N LEU A 28 5.34 1.00 7.49
CA LEU A 28 4.56 0.24 8.46
C LEU A 28 5.03 -1.21 8.48
N GLU A 29 5.43 -1.68 9.66
CA GLU A 29 5.93 -3.04 9.87
C GLU A 29 4.94 -3.89 10.67
N PHE A 30 4.47 -4.97 10.05
CA PHE A 30 3.61 -5.99 10.62
C PHE A 30 4.46 -7.23 10.92
N SER A 31 5.11 -7.23 12.10
CA SER A 31 6.15 -8.21 12.49
C SER A 31 5.70 -9.68 12.66
N GLY A 32 4.50 -10.03 12.17
CA GLY A 32 3.83 -11.31 12.30
C GLY A 32 2.32 -11.13 12.14
N HIS A 33 1.61 -12.25 11.96
CA HIS A 33 0.14 -12.27 11.98
C HIS A 33 -0.41 -11.72 13.30
N SER A 34 -1.39 -10.84 13.23
CA SER A 34 -2.07 -10.23 14.38
C SER A 34 -3.40 -9.65 13.93
N ASN A 35 -4.48 -9.85 14.69
CA ASN A 35 -5.75 -9.17 14.46
C ASN A 35 -5.84 -7.77 15.07
N ARG A 36 -4.74 -7.26 15.65
CA ARG A 36 -4.72 -5.95 16.31
C ARG A 36 -3.94 -4.89 15.54
N LYS A 37 -2.98 -5.30 14.71
CA LYS A 37 -2.08 -4.37 14.01
C LYS A 37 -2.68 -3.95 12.69
N TYR A 38 -3.05 -2.68 12.55
CA TYR A 38 -3.58 -2.13 11.31
C TYR A 38 -3.31 -0.64 11.21
N ALA A 39 -3.56 -0.08 10.02
CA ALA A 39 -3.63 1.34 9.79
C ALA A 39 -4.87 1.66 8.95
N ARG A 40 -5.56 2.76 9.28
CA ARG A 40 -6.73 3.24 8.54
C ARG A 40 -6.38 4.51 7.77
N LEU A 41 -6.68 4.58 6.48
CA LEU A 41 -6.57 5.83 5.73
C LEU A 41 -7.63 6.84 6.20
N ARG A 42 -7.23 8.11 6.35
CA ARG A 42 -8.12 9.25 6.69
C ARG A 42 -8.69 9.93 5.44
N HIS A 43 -8.79 9.21 4.34
CA HIS A 43 -9.37 9.69 3.10
C HIS A 43 -10.80 9.18 2.93
N LYS A 44 -11.69 10.04 2.43
CA LYS A 44 -13.05 9.65 2.05
C LYS A 44 -13.07 9.41 0.55
N PHE A 45 -13.32 8.17 0.15
CA PHE A 45 -13.38 7.79 -1.25
C PHE A 45 -14.77 8.06 -1.81
N THR A 46 -14.83 8.57 -3.04
CA THR A 46 -16.06 8.59 -3.83
C THR A 46 -16.27 7.22 -4.48
N SER A 47 -17.41 7.04 -5.16
CA SER A 47 -17.60 5.88 -6.04
C SER A 47 -16.48 5.84 -7.07
N MET A 48 -15.96 4.65 -7.36
CA MET A 48 -14.85 4.46 -8.31
C MET A 48 -15.24 3.38 -9.33
N ASP A 49 -15.48 3.79 -10.56
CA ASP A 49 -15.69 2.88 -11.70
C ASP A 49 -14.36 2.31 -12.21
N SER A 50 -13.25 2.91 -11.80
CA SER A 50 -11.91 2.35 -12.00
C SER A 50 -10.96 2.84 -10.91
N VAL A 51 -9.94 2.03 -10.64
CA VAL A 51 -8.95 2.30 -9.59
C VAL A 51 -7.59 1.75 -9.98
N THR A 52 -6.53 2.45 -9.57
CA THR A 52 -5.18 1.88 -9.49
C THR A 52 -4.63 2.09 -8.10
N VAL A 53 -4.01 1.06 -7.52
CA VAL A 53 -3.28 1.17 -6.26
C VAL A 53 -1.86 0.70 -6.49
N CYS A 54 -0.88 1.53 -6.14
CA CYS A 54 0.53 1.17 -6.14
C CYS A 54 1.09 1.24 -4.72
N THR A 55 1.97 0.31 -4.35
CA THR A 55 2.61 0.29 -3.03
C THR A 55 3.93 -0.49 -3.11
N GLN A 56 4.81 -0.30 -2.14
CA GLN A 56 5.97 -1.18 -1.97
C GLN A 56 5.75 -2.17 -0.83
N LEU A 57 6.18 -3.41 -1.06
CA LEU A 57 6.02 -4.53 -0.14
C LEU A 57 7.36 -5.20 0.15
N TYR A 58 7.50 -5.64 1.39
CA TYR A 58 8.60 -6.49 1.84
C TYR A 58 8.05 -7.62 2.70
N PHE A 59 8.42 -8.86 2.37
CA PHE A 59 7.97 -10.06 3.07
C PHE A 59 9.17 -10.78 3.70
N PRO A 60 9.33 -10.72 5.04
CA PRO A 60 10.35 -11.51 5.73
C PRO A 60 10.19 -13.03 5.46
N PRO A 61 11.28 -13.83 5.50
CA PRO A 61 11.21 -15.28 5.27
C PRO A 61 10.32 -16.04 6.26
N LYS A 62 10.15 -15.48 7.47
CA LYS A 62 9.29 -16.03 8.52
C LYS A 62 7.80 -15.89 8.24
N CYS A 63 7.41 -15.06 7.27
CA CYS A 63 6.01 -14.86 6.89
C CYS A 63 5.57 -15.95 5.91
N SER A 64 4.40 -16.55 6.17
CA SER A 64 3.83 -17.62 5.35
C SER A 64 2.31 -17.55 5.37
N GLY A 65 1.65 -18.21 4.42
CA GLY A 65 0.20 -18.24 4.32
C GLY A 65 -0.39 -16.97 3.72
N ILE A 66 -1.66 -16.71 4.04
CA ILE A 66 -2.41 -15.58 3.47
C ILE A 66 -2.10 -14.30 4.23
N SER A 67 -1.81 -13.23 3.49
CA SER A 67 -1.60 -11.88 4.03
C SER A 67 -2.48 -10.88 3.28
N THR A 68 -3.45 -10.27 3.95
CA THR A 68 -4.24 -9.17 3.36
C THR A 68 -3.46 -7.87 3.44
N ILE A 69 -2.97 -7.40 2.29
CA ILE A 69 -2.14 -6.18 2.19
C ILE A 69 -2.99 -4.96 2.52
N PHE A 70 -4.14 -4.84 1.87
CA PHE A 70 -5.17 -3.87 2.21
C PHE A 70 -6.56 -4.43 1.93
N SER A 71 -7.56 -3.85 2.60
CA SER A 71 -8.97 -4.06 2.33
C SER A 71 -9.73 -2.74 2.41
N TYR A 72 -10.80 -2.66 1.63
CA TYR A 72 -11.76 -1.57 1.65
C TYR A 72 -13.15 -2.19 1.78
N SER A 73 -13.93 -1.65 2.71
CA SER A 73 -15.30 -2.08 3.02
C SER A 73 -16.21 -0.87 3.04
N ILE A 74 -17.43 -0.99 2.52
CA ILE A 74 -18.49 0.01 2.68
C ILE A 74 -19.57 -0.54 3.62
N PRO A 75 -20.46 0.30 4.20
CA PRO A 75 -21.49 -0.19 5.12
C PRO A 75 -22.43 -1.24 4.51
N SER A 76 -22.70 -1.16 3.21
CA SER A 76 -23.56 -2.10 2.49
C SER A 76 -22.86 -3.38 2.04
N TYR A 77 -21.52 -3.41 1.99
CA TYR A 77 -20.77 -4.56 1.50
C TYR A 77 -19.34 -4.55 2.04
N ILE A 78 -18.96 -5.61 2.76
CA ILE A 78 -17.71 -5.62 3.52
C ILE A 78 -16.49 -6.00 2.66
N ASN A 79 -16.69 -6.72 1.56
CA ASN A 79 -15.65 -7.24 0.69
C ASN A 79 -15.51 -6.44 -0.62
N GLU A 80 -15.58 -5.11 -0.54
CA GLU A 80 -15.61 -4.25 -1.72
C GLU A 80 -14.33 -4.32 -2.55
N PHE A 81 -13.17 -4.17 -1.92
CA PHE A 81 -11.90 -4.15 -2.65
C PHE A 81 -10.75 -4.62 -1.76
N GLN A 82 -10.00 -5.63 -2.20
CA GLN A 82 -8.89 -6.16 -1.43
C GLN A 82 -7.72 -6.57 -2.32
N LEU A 83 -6.52 -6.51 -1.75
CA LEU A 83 -5.34 -7.16 -2.30
C LEU A 83 -4.78 -8.15 -1.27
N ARG A 84 -4.71 -9.42 -1.64
CA ARG A 84 -4.17 -10.50 -0.80
C ARG A 84 -2.90 -11.06 -1.40
N ALA A 85 -1.97 -11.45 -0.54
CA ALA A 85 -0.80 -12.24 -0.88
C ALA A 85 -0.96 -13.67 -0.34
N ASN A 86 -0.40 -14.65 -1.05
CA ASN A 86 -0.14 -15.99 -0.55
C ASN A 86 1.37 -16.25 -0.58
N LEU A 87 1.92 -16.52 0.60
CA LEU A 87 3.34 -16.71 0.85
C LEU A 87 3.61 -18.20 1.11
N GLU A 88 4.26 -18.86 0.16
CA GLU A 88 4.63 -20.26 0.26
C GLU A 88 6.13 -20.43 0.26
N ARG A 89 6.65 -21.24 1.19
CA ARG A 89 8.09 -21.43 1.36
C ARG A 89 8.71 -21.97 0.08
N GLY A 90 9.71 -21.26 -0.45
CA GLY A 90 10.43 -21.65 -1.65
C GLY A 90 9.67 -21.39 -2.96
N LYS A 91 8.53 -20.69 -2.90
CA LYS A 91 7.76 -20.28 -4.09
C LYS A 91 7.76 -18.76 -4.25
N PRO A 92 7.49 -18.24 -5.47
CA PRO A 92 7.21 -16.82 -5.66
C PRO A 92 6.04 -16.34 -4.80
N VAL A 93 6.06 -15.06 -4.44
CA VAL A 93 4.90 -14.40 -3.83
C VAL A 93 3.78 -14.34 -4.86
N ARG A 94 2.60 -14.85 -4.47
CA ARG A 94 1.41 -14.78 -5.30
C ARG A 94 0.46 -13.74 -4.79
N LEU A 95 -0.13 -12.95 -5.68
CA LEU A 95 -1.08 -11.89 -5.35
C LEU A 95 -2.44 -12.15 -6.00
N ALA A 96 -3.51 -11.79 -5.31
CA ALA A 96 -4.87 -11.85 -5.83
C ALA A 96 -5.62 -10.55 -5.53
N LEU A 97 -6.25 -10.01 -6.56
CA LEU A 97 -7.16 -8.88 -6.46
C LEU A 97 -8.58 -9.39 -6.21
N LEU A 98 -9.30 -8.75 -5.29
CA LEU A 98 -10.70 -9.02 -5.05
C LEU A 98 -11.51 -7.74 -5.24
N ILE A 99 -12.63 -7.86 -5.95
CA ILE A 99 -13.57 -6.76 -6.19
C ILE A 99 -14.98 -7.27 -5.93
N HIS A 100 -15.70 -6.62 -5.02
CA HIS A 100 -17.06 -6.97 -4.63
C HIS A 100 -17.22 -8.48 -4.31
N GLY A 101 -16.29 -9.01 -3.50
CA GLY A 101 -16.23 -10.42 -3.09
C GLY A 101 -15.80 -11.40 -4.19
N ASN A 102 -15.72 -10.97 -5.46
CA ASN A 102 -15.25 -11.79 -6.55
C ASN A 102 -13.73 -11.90 -6.52
N HIS A 103 -13.22 -13.11 -6.72
CA HIS A 103 -11.80 -13.41 -6.58
C HIS A 103 -11.11 -13.47 -7.94
N GLY A 104 -10.12 -12.62 -8.16
CA GLY A 104 -9.16 -12.81 -9.24
C GLY A 104 -8.26 -14.02 -8.96
N SER A 105 -7.66 -14.59 -10.00
CA SER A 105 -6.68 -15.67 -9.84
C SER A 105 -5.47 -15.21 -9.03
N TYR A 106 -4.87 -16.11 -8.25
CA TYR A 106 -3.56 -15.87 -7.64
C TYR A 106 -2.48 -15.88 -8.73
N VAL A 107 -1.81 -14.75 -8.92
CA VAL A 107 -0.75 -14.53 -9.93
C VAL A 107 0.61 -14.53 -9.23
N GLU A 108 1.59 -15.26 -9.78
CA GLU A 108 3.00 -15.13 -9.37
C GLU A 108 3.52 -13.72 -9.70
N ALA A 109 3.73 -12.90 -8.68
CA ALA A 109 4.09 -11.50 -8.86
C ALA A 109 5.61 -11.26 -8.85
N PHE A 110 6.31 -11.80 -7.84
CA PHE A 110 7.75 -11.63 -7.68
C PHE A 110 8.34 -12.72 -6.78
N LYS A 111 9.67 -12.85 -6.77
CA LYS A 111 10.37 -13.84 -5.94
C LYS A 111 10.26 -13.48 -4.46
N HIS A 112 10.14 -14.48 -3.58
CA HIS A 112 10.23 -14.26 -2.14
C HIS A 112 11.70 -14.19 -1.72
N ASP A 113 12.38 -13.09 -2.03
CA ASP A 113 13.85 -12.96 -1.99
C ASP A 113 14.40 -11.94 -0.96
N GLU A 114 13.62 -11.68 0.10
CA GLU A 114 13.99 -10.73 1.16
C GLU A 114 14.32 -9.31 0.64
N SER A 115 13.71 -8.90 -0.47
CA SER A 115 13.85 -7.55 -1.03
C SER A 115 12.51 -6.82 -1.06
N TRP A 116 12.58 -5.50 -1.23
CA TRP A 116 11.41 -4.68 -1.49
C TRP A 116 11.00 -4.81 -2.96
N HIS A 117 9.69 -4.97 -3.17
CA HIS A 117 9.09 -4.99 -4.49
C HIS A 117 8.01 -3.94 -4.60
N SER A 118 8.02 -3.20 -5.72
CA SER A 118 6.88 -2.38 -6.07
C SER A 118 5.78 -3.25 -6.68
N VAL A 119 4.55 -3.00 -6.27
CA VAL A 119 3.35 -3.68 -6.75
C VAL A 119 2.32 -2.64 -7.11
N CYS A 120 1.73 -2.75 -8.30
CA CYS A 120 0.52 -2.04 -8.64
C CYS A 120 -0.58 -3.01 -9.06
N VAL A 121 -1.82 -2.70 -8.69
CA VAL A 121 -3.01 -3.36 -9.21
C VAL A 121 -3.95 -2.31 -9.79
N SER A 122 -4.56 -2.62 -10.94
CA SER A 122 -5.60 -1.78 -11.53
C SER A 122 -6.85 -2.60 -11.81
N TRP A 123 -7.99 -1.92 -11.76
CA TRP A 123 -9.29 -2.49 -12.10
C TRP A 123 -10.19 -1.43 -12.74
N SER A 124 -11.05 -1.87 -13.65
CA SER A 124 -12.08 -1.07 -14.33
C SER A 124 -13.38 -1.86 -14.40
N GLN A 125 -14.49 -1.21 -14.07
CA GLN A 125 -15.84 -1.76 -14.23
C GLN A 125 -16.12 -2.11 -15.69
N ASP A 126 -15.65 -1.28 -16.63
CA ASP A 126 -15.72 -1.58 -18.05
C ASP A 126 -15.04 -2.93 -18.34
N GLY A 127 -15.83 -3.92 -18.75
CA GLY A 127 -15.40 -5.30 -18.99
C GLY A 127 -14.85 -6.06 -17.77
N GLY A 128 -14.83 -5.45 -16.56
CA GLY A 128 -14.14 -6.03 -15.41
C GLY A 128 -12.64 -6.23 -15.65
N HIS A 129 -12.03 -5.34 -16.45
CA HIS A 129 -10.61 -5.42 -16.79
C HIS A 129 -9.75 -5.14 -15.56
N TRP A 130 -8.72 -5.94 -15.35
CA TRP A 130 -7.77 -5.74 -14.26
C TRP A 130 -6.37 -6.18 -14.65
N ALA A 131 -5.38 -5.59 -14.00
CA ALA A 131 -3.98 -5.91 -14.24
C ALA A 131 -3.18 -5.90 -12.95
N LEU A 132 -2.09 -6.68 -12.96
CA LEU A 132 -1.10 -6.70 -11.89
C LEU A 132 0.27 -6.37 -12.46
N TYR A 133 0.97 -5.50 -11.76
CA TYR A 133 2.32 -5.07 -12.08
C TYR A 133 3.24 -5.33 -10.90
N ALA A 134 4.45 -5.80 -11.18
CA ALA A 134 5.49 -5.99 -10.18
C ALA A 134 6.81 -5.41 -10.70
N ASN A 135 7.49 -4.62 -9.87
CA ASN A 135 8.76 -3.96 -10.20
C ASN A 135 8.71 -3.14 -11.51
N GLY A 136 7.56 -2.54 -11.80
CA GLY A 136 7.33 -1.73 -13.00
C GLY A 136 6.98 -2.52 -14.26
N ASP A 137 6.97 -3.86 -14.19
CA ASP A 137 6.61 -4.75 -15.29
C ASP A 137 5.17 -5.28 -15.14
N GLN A 138 4.44 -5.42 -16.25
CA GLN A 138 3.09 -6.02 -16.26
C GLN A 138 3.20 -7.53 -16.19
N VAL A 139 2.75 -8.13 -15.09
CA VAL A 139 2.84 -9.58 -14.87
C VAL A 139 1.53 -10.31 -15.17
N PHE A 140 0.40 -9.60 -15.19
CA PHE A 140 -0.90 -10.17 -15.53
C PHE A 140 -1.88 -9.13 -16.06
N VAL A 141 -2.79 -9.57 -16.95
CA VAL A 141 -3.99 -8.86 -17.39
C VAL A 141 -5.14 -9.87 -17.46
N GLY A 142 -6.31 -9.47 -16.98
CA GLY A 142 -7.54 -10.24 -17.09
C GLY A 142 -8.76 -9.35 -17.26
N GLU A 143 -9.89 -10.00 -17.44
CA GLU A 143 -11.21 -9.40 -17.66
C GLU A 143 -12.27 -10.15 -16.84
N GLY A 144 -13.50 -9.63 -16.80
CA GLY A 144 -14.65 -10.25 -16.15
C GLY A 144 -14.64 -10.21 -14.62
N LEU A 145 -13.69 -9.52 -13.98
CA LEU A 145 -13.67 -9.36 -12.53
C LEU A 145 -14.66 -8.26 -12.14
N ASN A 146 -15.86 -8.63 -11.69
CA ASN A 146 -16.92 -7.70 -11.26
C ASN A 146 -17.26 -6.58 -12.26
N SER A 147 -17.74 -6.89 -13.47
CA SER A 147 -18.06 -5.86 -14.48
C SER A 147 -19.39 -5.11 -14.26
N ASN A 148 -20.13 -5.43 -13.19
CA ASN A 148 -21.52 -4.99 -13.06
C ASN A 148 -21.67 -3.71 -12.25
N ASP A 149 -20.84 -3.53 -11.23
CA ASP A 149 -20.98 -2.47 -10.23
C ASP A 149 -19.63 -1.79 -9.97
N SER A 150 -19.69 -0.50 -9.61
CA SER A 150 -18.53 0.27 -9.20
C SER A 150 -18.13 -0.01 -7.75
N ILE A 151 -16.89 0.29 -7.38
CA ILE A 151 -16.47 0.25 -5.97
C ILE A 151 -17.19 1.39 -5.25
N GLY A 152 -17.90 1.06 -4.17
CA GLY A 152 -18.78 2.02 -3.50
C GLY A 152 -18.05 3.14 -2.74
N PRO A 153 -18.72 4.27 -2.47
CA PRO A 153 -18.17 5.42 -1.75
C PRO A 153 -18.11 5.22 -0.23
N ASP A 154 -17.46 6.17 0.45
CA ASP A 154 -17.53 6.41 1.90
C ASP A 154 -17.15 5.21 2.79
N GLY A 155 -16.35 4.29 2.25
CA GLY A 155 -15.87 3.12 2.96
C GLY A 155 -14.64 3.36 3.84
N LEU A 156 -14.19 2.27 4.46
CA LEU A 156 -13.02 2.22 5.32
C LEU A 156 -11.91 1.45 4.62
N PHE A 157 -10.85 2.18 4.25
CA PHE A 157 -9.62 1.58 3.73
C PHE A 157 -8.68 1.24 4.88
N ILE A 158 -8.44 -0.05 5.08
CA ILE A 158 -7.61 -0.62 6.12
C ILE A 158 -6.40 -1.31 5.50
N ILE A 159 -5.23 -1.03 6.04
CA ILE A 159 -3.98 -1.69 5.68
C ILE A 159 -3.70 -2.79 6.71
N GLY A 160 -3.39 -3.97 6.20
CA GLY A 160 -2.91 -5.10 6.97
C GLY A 160 -3.98 -6.02 7.56
N GLN A 161 -5.26 -5.79 7.27
CA GLN A 161 -6.37 -6.61 7.77
C GLN A 161 -7.41 -6.88 6.70
N GLU A 162 -8.02 -8.05 6.82
CA GLU A 162 -9.28 -8.43 6.17
C GLU A 162 -10.46 -7.93 7.02
N GLN A 163 -11.53 -7.43 6.41
CA GLN A 163 -12.68 -6.83 7.09
C GLN A 163 -13.90 -7.77 7.09
N ASP A 164 -14.02 -8.63 8.11
CA ASP A 164 -15.22 -9.46 8.37
C ASP A 164 -16.45 -8.67 8.87
N SER A 165 -16.26 -7.38 9.13
CA SER A 165 -17.30 -6.40 9.41
C SER A 165 -16.79 -5.03 8.99
N PHE A 166 -17.68 -4.05 8.81
CA PHE A 166 -17.29 -2.69 8.47
C PHE A 166 -16.29 -2.11 9.49
N GLY A 167 -15.01 -2.01 9.11
CA GLY A 167 -13.94 -1.51 9.96
C GLY A 167 -13.44 -2.43 11.08
N GLY A 168 -13.78 -3.73 11.10
CA GLY A 168 -13.43 -4.59 12.25
C GLY A 168 -13.60 -6.09 12.02
N SER A 169 -13.71 -6.83 13.14
CA SER A 169 -13.80 -8.31 13.20
C SER A 169 -12.60 -9.05 12.60
N PHE A 170 -11.43 -8.42 12.66
CA PHE A 170 -10.20 -8.91 12.08
C PHE A 170 -9.79 -10.30 12.59
N LYS A 171 -9.27 -11.13 11.69
CA LYS A 171 -8.71 -12.45 11.99
C LYS A 171 -7.21 -12.48 11.78
N SER A 172 -6.49 -12.99 12.77
CA SER A 172 -5.02 -13.05 12.71
C SER A 172 -4.51 -13.87 11.53
N ALA A 173 -5.22 -14.94 11.14
CA ALA A 173 -4.82 -15.81 10.04
C ALA A 173 -4.85 -15.14 8.66
N GLU A 174 -5.51 -13.99 8.53
CA GLU A 174 -5.67 -13.26 7.26
C GLU A 174 -5.01 -11.88 7.29
N SER A 175 -4.41 -11.49 8.42
CA SER A 175 -3.69 -10.22 8.57
C SER A 175 -2.35 -10.24 7.82
N LEU A 176 -1.87 -9.08 7.39
CA LEU A 176 -0.54 -8.93 6.80
C LEU A 176 0.58 -9.37 7.76
N CYS A 177 1.48 -10.22 7.27
CA CYS A 177 2.81 -10.40 7.82
C CYS A 177 3.81 -9.82 6.81
N GLY A 178 4.48 -8.71 7.15
CA GLY A 178 5.36 -8.01 6.22
C GLY A 178 5.46 -6.52 6.50
N SER A 179 6.03 -5.79 5.56
CA SER A 179 6.14 -4.33 5.62
C SER A 179 5.57 -3.71 4.36
N ILE A 180 4.98 -2.53 4.53
CA ILE A 180 4.38 -1.75 3.45
C ILE A 180 4.80 -0.29 3.59
N THR A 181 5.04 0.34 2.46
CA THR A 181 5.22 1.78 2.34
C THR A 181 4.72 2.22 0.98
N GLU A 182 4.79 3.51 0.73
CA GLU A 182 4.60 4.06 -0.59
C GLU A 182 3.19 3.86 -1.20
N LEU A 183 2.13 3.67 -0.40
CA LEU A 183 0.79 3.37 -0.92
C LEU A 183 0.10 4.60 -1.52
N HIS A 184 -0.16 4.56 -2.82
CA HIS A 184 -0.87 5.59 -3.58
C HIS A 184 -2.07 5.01 -4.29
N ILE A 185 -3.12 5.82 -4.43
CA ILE A 185 -4.38 5.41 -5.06
C ILE A 185 -4.79 6.44 -6.09
N TRP A 186 -5.18 5.96 -7.27
CA TRP A 186 -5.76 6.74 -8.35
C TRP A 186 -7.19 6.29 -8.64
N ASN A 187 -8.08 7.22 -8.98
CA ASN A 187 -9.45 6.93 -9.40
C ASN A 187 -9.57 6.65 -10.92
N ARG A 188 -8.51 6.08 -11.49
CA ARG A 188 -8.43 5.66 -12.90
C ARG A 188 -7.46 4.50 -13.06
N VAL A 189 -7.53 3.84 -14.20
CA VAL A 189 -6.47 2.92 -14.63
C VAL A 189 -5.23 3.72 -15.05
N LEU A 190 -4.09 3.42 -14.42
CA LEU A 190 -2.77 3.80 -14.95
C LEU A 190 -2.34 2.78 -15.99
N ASN A 191 -1.84 3.24 -17.13
CA ASN A 191 -1.30 2.32 -18.14
C ASN A 191 0.14 1.89 -17.82
N PHE A 192 0.61 0.87 -18.52
CA PHE A 192 1.96 0.31 -18.35
C PHE A 192 3.09 1.35 -18.44
N SER A 193 2.99 2.31 -19.38
CA SER A 193 4.01 3.35 -19.55
C SER A 193 4.05 4.32 -18.36
N GLU A 194 2.88 4.69 -17.83
CA GLU A 194 2.77 5.53 -16.64
C GLU A 194 3.39 4.86 -15.42
N ILE A 195 3.04 3.59 -15.16
CA ILE A 195 3.60 2.81 -14.04
C ILE A 195 5.12 2.68 -14.18
N ARG A 196 5.61 2.30 -15.36
CA ARG A 196 7.04 2.16 -15.60
C ARG A 196 7.79 3.49 -15.45
N THR A 197 7.16 4.60 -15.82
CA THR A 197 7.71 5.95 -15.63
C THR A 197 7.77 6.32 -14.15
N MET A 198 6.70 6.06 -13.40
CA MET A 198 6.66 6.29 -11.95
C MET A 198 7.77 5.52 -11.23
N GLU A 199 8.01 4.26 -11.60
CA GLU A 199 9.09 3.47 -11.00
C GLU A 199 10.48 4.01 -11.34
N LYS A 200 10.70 4.44 -12.58
CA LYS A 200 12.00 5.02 -12.96
C LYS A 200 12.27 6.35 -12.28
N GLN A 201 11.22 7.17 -12.10
CA GLN A 201 11.33 8.52 -11.56
C GLN A 201 11.19 8.56 -10.04
N CYS A 202 10.77 7.46 -9.41
CA CYS A 202 10.33 7.42 -8.02
C CYS A 202 9.42 8.60 -7.70
N SER A 203 8.32 8.75 -8.45
CA SER A 203 7.35 9.82 -8.19
C SER A 203 5.96 9.38 -8.66
N PRO A 204 4.90 9.58 -7.85
CA PRO A 204 3.55 9.26 -8.29
C PRO A 204 3.12 10.19 -9.42
N PHE A 205 2.36 9.64 -10.37
CA PHE A 205 1.70 10.43 -11.40
C PHE A 205 0.60 11.30 -10.79
N SER A 206 0.45 12.55 -11.20
CA SER A 206 -0.50 13.49 -10.58
C SER A 206 -1.95 13.29 -11.05
N SER A 207 -2.13 12.99 -12.34
CA SER A 207 -3.47 12.86 -12.94
C SER A 207 -4.24 11.69 -12.33
N GLY A 208 -5.40 11.99 -11.72
CA GLY A 208 -6.27 11.01 -11.07
C GLY A 208 -5.81 10.55 -9.69
N LEU A 209 -4.75 11.12 -9.12
CA LEU A 209 -4.25 10.76 -7.80
C LEU A 209 -5.23 11.23 -6.72
N VAL A 210 -5.86 10.30 -6.00
CA VAL A 210 -6.83 10.59 -4.94
C VAL A 210 -6.25 10.41 -3.54
N PHE A 211 -5.30 9.48 -3.39
CA PHE A 211 -4.58 9.31 -2.14
C PHE A 211 -3.09 9.23 -2.41
N LYS A 212 -2.34 10.11 -1.74
CA LYS A 212 -0.88 10.08 -1.71
C LYS A 212 -0.42 9.75 -0.30
N TRP A 213 0.34 8.68 -0.13
CA TRP A 213 1.13 8.51 1.09
C TRP A 213 2.07 9.70 1.17
N THR A 214 2.17 10.40 2.30
CA THR A 214 3.07 11.55 2.45
C THR A 214 3.49 11.71 3.90
N ASN A 215 2.54 11.56 4.82
CA ASN A 215 2.81 11.68 6.25
C ASN A 215 1.84 10.82 7.07
N ILE A 216 2.21 10.53 8.32
CA ILE A 216 1.43 9.79 9.30
C ILE A 216 0.03 10.38 9.53
N HIS A 217 -0.16 11.68 9.26
CA HIS A 217 -1.46 12.35 9.39
C HIS A 217 -2.52 11.85 8.40
N THR A 218 -2.13 11.21 7.30
CA THR A 218 -3.06 10.56 6.38
C THR A 218 -3.58 9.22 6.92
N LEU A 219 -3.02 8.75 8.05
CA LEU A 219 -3.37 7.51 8.70
C LEU A 219 -3.98 7.75 10.09
N SER A 220 -4.75 6.78 10.56
CA SER A 220 -5.38 6.74 11.88
C SER A 220 -5.38 5.31 12.43
N ASN A 221 -5.61 5.16 13.74
CA ASN A 221 -5.62 3.87 14.43
C ASN A 221 -4.35 3.04 14.17
N LEU A 222 -3.19 3.71 14.25
CA LEU A 222 -1.87 3.13 13.98
C LEU A 222 -1.43 2.23 15.15
N LEU A 223 -1.92 1.00 15.16
CA LEU A 223 -1.51 -0.06 16.10
C LEU A 223 -0.38 -0.92 15.50
N VAL A 224 0.50 -0.30 14.72
CA VAL A 224 1.58 -0.96 13.98
C VAL A 224 2.92 -0.36 14.38
N THR A 225 4.03 -1.02 14.04
CA THR A 225 5.36 -0.46 14.23
C THR A 225 5.70 0.44 13.05
N CYS A 226 6.20 1.64 13.32
CA CYS A 226 6.57 2.60 12.29
C CYS A 226 8.09 2.76 12.21
N ARG A 227 8.66 2.76 11.00
CA ARG A 227 10.10 3.03 10.78
C ARG A 227 10.32 4.04 9.68
N LEU A 228 11.42 4.79 9.81
CA LEU A 228 11.92 5.63 8.72
C LEU A 228 12.85 4.80 7.82
N PRO A 229 12.81 4.98 6.48
CA PRO A 229 13.70 4.29 5.54
C PRO A 229 15.19 4.49 5.88
N SER A 230 15.56 5.67 6.40
CA SER A 230 16.92 5.98 6.84
C SER A 230 17.41 5.13 8.01
N SER A 231 16.51 4.50 8.77
CA SER A 231 16.84 3.63 9.90
C SER A 231 17.11 2.17 9.51
N LEU A 232 16.82 1.80 8.26
CA LEU A 232 16.98 0.43 7.76
C LEU A 232 18.37 0.20 7.16
N LYS A 233 18.82 -1.07 7.19
CA LYS A 233 20.02 -1.51 6.48
C LYS A 233 19.76 -1.54 4.96
N ASN A 234 20.81 -1.45 4.14
CA ASN A 234 20.67 -1.29 2.68
C ASN A 234 19.79 -2.35 1.99
N LEU A 235 19.93 -3.64 2.33
CA LEU A 235 19.09 -4.72 1.78
C LEU A 235 17.60 -4.62 2.19
N GLN A 236 17.29 -3.81 3.20
CA GLN A 236 15.94 -3.62 3.73
C GLN A 236 15.38 -2.24 3.36
N LYS A 237 15.98 -1.50 2.42
CA LYS A 237 15.44 -0.22 1.98
C LYS A 237 14.52 -0.38 0.76
N PRO A 238 13.39 0.33 0.70
CA PRO A 238 12.56 0.44 -0.50
C PRO A 238 13.39 0.87 -1.73
N SER A 239 13.11 0.27 -2.88
CA SER A 239 13.84 0.53 -4.14
C SER A 239 13.59 1.96 -4.64
N CYS A 240 12.38 2.47 -4.42
CA CYS A 240 12.04 3.87 -4.57
C CYS A 240 11.64 4.45 -3.22
N ASN A 241 12.12 5.64 -2.87
CA ASN A 241 11.41 6.50 -1.95
C ASN A 241 10.81 7.57 -2.85
N TRP A 242 9.49 7.59 -3.06
CA TRP A 242 8.87 8.57 -3.97
C TRP A 242 8.79 9.99 -3.40
N GLU A 243 9.64 10.28 -2.42
CA GLU A 243 9.93 11.62 -1.96
C GLU A 243 10.18 12.50 -3.17
N THR A 244 9.51 13.66 -3.17
CA THR A 244 9.75 14.68 -4.18
C THR A 244 11.25 14.94 -4.26
N SER A 245 11.85 14.61 -5.40
CA SER A 245 13.18 15.02 -5.81
C SER A 245 13.19 16.54 -6.05
N GLY A 246 12.97 17.30 -4.97
CA GLY A 246 13.24 18.72 -4.88
C GLY A 246 14.63 18.91 -4.31
N LEU A 247 15.66 18.82 -5.15
CA LEU A 247 16.97 19.37 -4.83
C LEU A 247 16.84 20.88 -4.61
N LEU A 248 16.61 21.34 -3.37
CA LEU A 248 17.08 22.66 -2.97
C LEU A 248 18.54 22.50 -2.52
N LYS A 249 19.46 22.72 -3.46
CA LYS A 249 20.82 23.14 -3.12
C LYS A 249 20.70 24.49 -2.41
N VAL A 250 20.61 24.52 -1.09
CA VAL A 250 20.98 25.72 -0.34
C VAL A 250 22.50 25.68 -0.23
N LEU A 251 23.15 26.44 -1.12
CA LEU A 251 24.52 26.88 -0.92
C LEU A 251 24.56 27.67 0.38
N VAL A 252 25.08 27.06 1.44
CA VAL A 252 25.55 27.80 2.62
C VAL A 252 26.84 28.50 2.19
N ASN A 253 26.72 29.75 1.74
CA ASN A 253 27.87 30.63 1.73
C ASN A 253 28.13 31.05 3.17
N VAL A 254 29.25 30.55 3.69
CA VAL A 254 29.95 31.09 4.86
C VAL A 254 30.38 32.51 4.52
N LEU A 255 29.94 33.48 5.33
CA LEU A 255 30.69 34.63 5.84
C LEU A 255 29.86 35.31 6.95
#